data_AF-A0A1F9QD47-F1
#
_entry.id   AF-A0A1F9QD47-F1
#
_cell.length_a   1.000
_cell.length_b   1.000
_cell.length_c   1.000
_cell.angle_alpha   90.00
_cell.angle_beta   90.00
_cell.angle_gamma   90.00
#
_symmetry.space_group_name_H-M   'P 1'
#
loop_
_entity.id
_entity.type
_entity.pdbx_description
1 polymer ?
#
loop_
_entity_poly.entity_id
_entity_poly.type
_entity_poly.pdbx_seq_one_letter_code
_entity_poly.pdbx_strand_id
1 'polypeptide(L)'
;MLLEKGITGLAVREVCRRAGVNTGMFHYYFGSKEDFLHAVLKEMYAEFMLNFKAGVSAGGTPRQRLKNALVEVGRFALGMRKTAPMLFADMAHGKKEAFSFASANLTEHVRHISVLAEECRPGSAVKERSVPFILASLIPVMIFPVIVGGIMERNGVKVLGGVTLEDLRTEIFSEEGIAERAEIALRGIGL
;
A
#
# COMPACT_ATOMS: atom_id res chain seq x y z
N MET A 1 9.63 -7.94 13.09
CA MET A 1 8.65 -7.62 14.17
C MET A 1 7.39 -6.93 13.66
N LEU A 2 7.45 -5.73 13.07
CA LEU A 2 6.25 -5.09 12.48
C LEU A 2 5.58 -6.00 11.45
N LEU A 3 6.41 -6.68 10.64
CA LEU A 3 6.00 -7.72 9.70
C LEU A 3 5.32 -8.92 10.38
N GLU A 4 5.68 -9.27 11.61
CA GLU A 4 5.18 -10.50 12.26
C GLU A 4 3.93 -10.21 13.11
N LYS A 5 3.95 -9.10 13.85
CA LYS A 5 3.03 -8.83 14.96
C LYS A 5 2.10 -7.62 14.74
N GLY A 6 2.23 -6.91 13.62
CA GLY A 6 1.49 -5.67 13.38
C GLY A 6 1.99 -4.50 14.24
N ILE A 7 1.26 -3.40 14.17
CA ILE A 7 1.60 -2.16 14.90
C ILE A 7 1.38 -2.36 16.40
N THR A 8 0.22 -2.91 16.74
CA THR A 8 -0.18 -3.04 18.14
C THR A 8 0.63 -4.11 18.87
N GLY A 9 0.99 -5.20 18.19
CA GLY A 9 1.85 -6.26 18.75
C GLY A 9 3.36 -5.95 18.79
N LEU A 10 3.80 -4.79 18.28
CA LEU A 10 5.19 -4.36 18.40
C LEU A 10 5.53 -3.97 19.85
N ALA A 11 6.57 -4.57 20.42
CA ALA A 11 7.05 -4.26 21.78
C ALA A 11 8.46 -3.67 21.73
N VAL A 12 8.66 -2.47 22.30
CA VAL A 12 9.94 -1.75 22.31
C VAL A 12 11.08 -2.61 22.86
N ARG A 13 10.85 -3.36 23.93
CA ARG A 13 11.87 -4.26 24.52
C ARG A 13 12.37 -5.31 23.55
N GLU A 14 11.48 -5.89 22.76
CA GLU A 14 11.83 -6.91 21.77
C GLU A 14 12.51 -6.28 20.53
N VAL A 15 12.13 -5.05 20.16
CA VAL A 15 12.86 -4.27 19.14
C VAL A 15 14.29 -4.03 19.60
N CYS A 16 14.46 -3.52 20.82
CA CYS A 16 15.77 -3.26 21.43
C CYS A 16 16.63 -4.53 21.50
N ARG A 17 16.04 -5.63 21.98
CA ARG A 17 16.71 -6.94 22.07
C ARG A 17 17.19 -7.43 20.71
N ARG A 18 16.36 -7.34 19.66
CA ARG A 18 16.75 -7.75 18.30
C ARG A 18 17.80 -6.81 17.68
N ALA A 19 17.73 -5.53 18.00
CA ALA A 19 18.68 -4.51 17.52
C ALA A 19 19.99 -4.45 18.33
N GLY A 20 20.12 -5.21 19.42
CA GLY A 20 21.31 -5.21 20.28
C GLY A 20 21.51 -3.91 21.07
N VAL A 21 20.44 -3.14 21.30
CA VAL A 21 20.48 -1.86 22.03
C VAL A 21 19.68 -1.96 23.34
N ASN A 22 19.98 -1.09 24.30
CA ASN A 22 19.17 -0.98 25.52
C ASN A 22 17.94 -0.07 25.29
N THR A 23 16.93 -0.20 26.15
CA THR A 23 15.69 0.59 26.04
C THR A 23 15.89 2.08 26.31
N GLY A 24 16.90 2.46 27.11
CA GLY A 24 17.24 3.86 27.34
C GLY A 24 17.67 4.57 26.05
N MET A 25 18.51 3.90 25.24
CA MET A 25 18.92 4.41 23.93
C MET A 25 17.74 4.53 22.97
N PHE A 26 16.81 3.58 22.99
CA PHE A 26 15.58 3.68 22.19
C PHE A 26 14.78 4.93 22.54
N HIS A 27 14.51 5.16 23.84
CA HIS A 27 13.77 6.33 24.28
C HIS A 27 14.53 7.64 24.05
N TYR A 28 15.87 7.61 24.10
CA TYR A 28 16.69 8.76 23.73
C TYR A 28 16.53 9.16 22.25
N TYR A 29 16.53 8.19 21.33
CA TYR A 29 16.41 8.48 19.89
C TYR A 29 14.98 8.72 19.42
N PHE A 30 14.02 7.96 19.93
CA PHE A 30 12.65 7.97 19.41
C PHE A 30 11.65 8.57 20.39
N GLY A 31 11.93 8.66 21.68
CA GLY A 31 10.96 9.10 22.68
C GLY A 31 9.92 8.03 23.01
N SER A 32 9.06 7.67 22.04
CA SER A 32 7.96 6.72 22.22
C SER A 32 7.94 5.62 21.15
N LYS A 33 7.08 4.61 21.35
CA LYS A 33 6.83 3.57 20.33
C LYS A 33 6.16 4.18 19.11
N GLU A 34 5.26 5.13 19.33
CA GLU A 34 4.49 5.83 18.33
C GLU A 34 5.41 6.67 17.44
N ASP A 35 6.34 7.41 18.04
CA ASP A 35 7.34 8.21 17.32
C ASP A 35 8.31 7.33 16.52
N PHE A 36 8.73 6.19 17.08
CA PHE A 36 9.52 5.19 16.35
C PHE A 36 8.77 4.67 15.12
N LEU A 37 7.50 4.28 15.28
CA LEU A 37 6.67 3.82 14.18
C LEU A 37 6.48 4.90 13.12
N HIS A 38 6.27 6.15 13.54
CA HIS A 38 6.21 7.29 12.63
C HIS A 38 7.50 7.48 11.84
N ALA A 39 8.66 7.41 12.49
CA ALA A 39 9.96 7.56 11.83
C ALA A 39 10.18 6.47 10.77
N VAL A 40 9.93 5.19 11.13
CA VAL A 40 10.06 4.05 10.20
C VAL A 40 9.14 4.21 9.00
N LEU A 41 7.87 4.59 9.22
CA LEU A 41 6.94 4.73 8.10
C LEU A 41 7.25 5.95 7.24
N LYS A 42 7.62 7.08 7.84
CA LYS A 42 8.01 8.28 7.11
C LYS A 42 9.15 7.98 6.14
N GLU A 43 10.14 7.21 6.56
CA GLU A 43 11.25 6.79 5.71
C GLU A 43 10.77 5.89 4.55
N MET A 44 10.02 4.83 4.85
CA MET A 44 9.47 3.93 3.83
C MET A 44 8.54 4.65 2.83
N TYR A 45 7.73 5.58 3.33
CA TYR A 45 6.75 6.32 2.53
C TYR A 45 7.40 7.45 1.73
N ALA A 46 8.49 8.05 2.21
CA ALA A 46 9.25 9.07 1.49
C ALA A 46 9.86 8.52 0.20
N GLU A 47 10.46 7.33 0.26
CA GLU A 47 11.00 6.65 -0.93
C GLU A 47 9.89 6.38 -1.97
N PHE A 48 8.74 5.86 -1.51
CA PHE A 48 7.58 5.69 -2.37
C PHE A 48 7.11 7.00 -2.99
N MET A 49 6.94 8.07 -2.21
CA MET A 49 6.44 9.34 -2.74
C MET A 49 7.41 9.97 -3.74
N LEU A 50 8.71 9.73 -3.61
CA LEU A 50 9.71 10.15 -4.59
C LEU A 50 9.49 9.46 -5.95
N ASN A 51 9.40 8.12 -5.95
CA ASN A 51 9.16 7.33 -7.16
C ASN A 51 7.78 7.65 -7.77
N PHE A 52 6.76 7.75 -6.91
CA PHE A 52 5.40 8.11 -7.29
C PHE A 52 5.33 9.46 -8.02
N LYS A 53 5.97 10.50 -7.46
CA LYS A 53 5.98 11.83 -8.07
C LYS A 53 6.73 11.82 -9.41
N ALA A 54 7.83 11.08 -9.52
CA ALA A 54 8.55 10.93 -10.78
C ALA A 54 7.67 10.28 -11.87
N GLY A 55 6.98 9.18 -11.53
CA GLY A 55 6.08 8.48 -12.46
C GLY A 55 4.87 9.31 -12.89
N VAL A 56 4.31 10.13 -12.00
CA VAL A 56 3.22 11.07 -12.31
C VAL A 56 3.69 12.27 -13.13
N SER A 57 4.95 12.70 -12.96
CA SER A 57 5.50 13.86 -13.66
C SER A 57 6.09 13.51 -15.03
N ALA A 58 6.25 12.21 -15.32
CA ALA A 58 6.56 11.73 -16.66
C ALA A 58 5.46 12.21 -17.61
N GLY A 59 5.82 13.06 -18.58
CA GLY A 59 4.87 13.67 -19.51
C GLY A 59 3.97 12.66 -20.21
N GLY A 60 2.86 13.13 -20.78
CA GLY A 60 1.86 12.29 -21.43
C GLY A 60 0.44 12.72 -21.09
N THR A 61 -0.54 11.88 -21.45
CA THR A 61 -1.96 12.17 -21.18
C THR A 61 -2.29 11.99 -19.70
N PRO A 62 -3.34 12.67 -19.17
CA PRO A 62 -3.82 12.44 -17.79
C PRO A 62 -4.06 10.96 -17.47
N ARG A 63 -4.63 10.21 -18.42
CA ARG A 63 -4.83 8.76 -18.32
C ARG A 63 -3.52 8.01 -18.10
N GLN A 64 -2.47 8.33 -18.88
CA GLN A 64 -1.17 7.68 -18.75
C GLN A 64 -0.54 7.98 -17.38
N ARG A 65 -0.63 9.23 -16.93
CA ARG A 65 -0.15 9.62 -15.59
C ARG A 65 -0.92 8.92 -14.47
N LEU A 66 -2.24 8.74 -14.63
CA LEU A 66 -3.07 7.98 -13.70
C LEU A 66 -2.68 6.49 -13.68
N LYS A 67 -2.41 5.89 -14.84
CA LYS A 67 -1.88 4.51 -14.91
C LYS A 67 -0.55 4.38 -14.15
N ASN A 68 0.40 5.27 -14.43
CA ASN A 68 1.70 5.27 -13.78
C ASN A 68 1.56 5.43 -12.25
N ALA A 69 0.66 6.31 -11.79
CA ALA A 69 0.35 6.46 -10.37
C ALA A 69 -0.14 5.15 -9.73
N LEU A 70 -1.03 4.41 -10.41
CA LEU A 70 -1.54 3.13 -9.93
C LEU A 70 -0.45 2.05 -9.90
N VAL A 71 0.45 2.03 -10.89
CA VAL A 71 1.60 1.12 -10.90
C VAL A 71 2.49 1.36 -9.68
N GLU A 72 2.81 2.61 -9.37
CA GLU A 72 3.62 2.97 -8.19
C GLU A 72 2.92 2.57 -6.88
N VAL A 73 1.60 2.72 -6.77
CA VAL A 73 0.83 2.19 -5.64
C VAL A 73 0.96 0.66 -5.55
N GLY A 74 0.91 -0.03 -6.68
CA GLY A 74 1.10 -1.49 -6.73
C GLY A 74 2.47 -1.93 -6.25
N ARG A 75 3.54 -1.25 -6.69
CA ARG A 75 4.93 -1.51 -6.25
C ARG A 75 5.09 -1.29 -4.74
N PHE A 76 4.56 -0.16 -4.24
CA PHE A 76 4.59 0.13 -2.81
C PHE A 76 3.82 -0.91 -1.99
N ALA A 77 2.61 -1.26 -2.42
CA ALA A 77 1.81 -2.28 -1.76
C ALA A 77 2.58 -3.61 -1.69
N LEU A 78 3.24 -4.03 -2.78
CA LEU A 78 4.05 -5.25 -2.82
C LEU A 78 5.26 -5.20 -1.86
N GLY A 79 5.91 -4.04 -1.73
CA GLY A 79 6.94 -3.80 -0.70
C GLY A 79 6.39 -4.00 0.71
N MET A 80 5.12 -3.65 0.93
CA MET A 80 4.41 -3.87 2.18
C MET A 80 3.75 -5.25 2.32
N ARG A 81 3.91 -6.21 1.39
CA ARG A 81 3.14 -7.48 1.39
C ARG A 81 3.17 -8.26 2.71
N LYS A 82 4.30 -8.21 3.42
CA LYS A 82 4.44 -8.87 4.72
C LYS A 82 3.79 -8.05 5.84
N THR A 83 3.75 -6.73 5.75
CA THR A 83 3.17 -5.84 6.78
C THR A 83 1.67 -5.62 6.60
N ALA A 84 1.21 -5.46 5.35
CA ALA A 84 -0.13 -5.02 5.00
C ALA A 84 -1.25 -5.90 5.61
N PRO A 85 -1.14 -7.25 5.64
CA PRO A 85 -2.14 -8.09 6.31
C PRO A 85 -2.30 -7.76 7.80
N MET A 86 -1.20 -7.51 8.52
CA MET A 86 -1.26 -7.22 9.95
C MET A 86 -1.78 -5.82 10.23
N LEU A 87 -1.40 -4.85 9.40
CA LEU A 87 -1.94 -3.50 9.46
C LEU A 87 -3.45 -3.50 9.20
N PHE A 88 -3.89 -4.23 8.16
CA PHE A 88 -5.29 -4.39 7.84
C PHE A 88 -6.07 -5.09 8.96
N ALA A 89 -5.51 -6.16 9.54
CA ALA A 89 -6.10 -6.85 10.68
C ALA A 89 -6.25 -5.93 11.90
N ASP A 90 -5.22 -5.12 12.23
CA ASP A 90 -5.31 -4.17 13.33
C ASP A 90 -6.42 -3.12 13.10
N MET A 91 -6.56 -2.59 11.88
CA MET A 91 -7.64 -1.67 11.51
C MET A 91 -9.02 -2.34 11.58
N ALA A 92 -9.16 -3.57 11.08
CA ALA A 92 -10.42 -4.32 11.08
C ALA A 92 -10.91 -4.66 12.50
N HIS A 93 -9.99 -4.87 13.45
CA HIS A 93 -10.31 -5.05 14.86
C HIS A 93 -10.56 -3.73 15.61
N GLY A 94 -10.60 -2.58 14.92
CA GLY A 94 -10.91 -1.29 15.52
C GLY A 94 -9.79 -0.71 16.38
N LYS A 95 -8.53 -1.15 16.20
CA LYS A 95 -7.39 -0.59 16.92
C LYS A 95 -7.08 0.81 16.40
N LYS A 96 -7.50 1.82 17.14
CA LYS A 96 -7.47 3.24 16.73
C LYS A 96 -6.07 3.69 16.38
N GLU A 97 -5.05 3.20 17.06
CA GLU A 97 -3.65 3.52 16.82
C GLU A 97 -3.23 3.13 15.40
N ALA A 98 -3.66 1.96 14.93
CA ALA A 98 -3.36 1.50 13.58
C ALA A 98 -4.11 2.30 12.51
N PHE A 99 -5.36 2.68 12.78
CA PHE A 99 -6.13 3.56 11.89
C PHE A 99 -5.51 4.95 11.82
N SER A 100 -5.24 5.59 12.97
CA SER A 100 -4.60 6.91 13.06
C SER A 100 -3.25 6.91 12.37
N PHE A 101 -2.46 5.85 12.55
CA PHE A 101 -1.19 5.67 11.87
C PHE A 101 -1.36 5.62 10.34
N ALA A 102 -2.28 4.80 9.82
CA ALA A 102 -2.52 4.74 8.38
C ALA A 102 -3.04 6.07 7.82
N SER A 103 -4.02 6.69 8.48
CA SER A 103 -4.64 7.94 8.03
C SER A 103 -3.72 9.17 8.13
N ALA A 104 -2.73 9.16 9.02
CA ALA A 104 -1.78 10.26 9.15
C ALA A 104 -0.62 10.16 8.15
N ASN A 105 -0.30 8.96 7.68
CA ASN A 105 0.96 8.71 6.96
C ASN A 105 0.80 8.19 5.53
N LEU A 106 -0.34 7.60 5.18
CA LEU A 106 -0.55 6.95 3.86
C LEU A 106 -1.60 7.68 3.02
N THR A 107 -1.51 9.01 2.93
CA THR A 107 -2.58 9.83 2.32
C THR A 107 -2.14 10.70 1.14
N GLU A 108 -0.87 11.10 1.06
CA GLU A 108 -0.40 12.02 0.02
C GLU A 108 -0.63 11.50 -1.41
N HIS A 109 -0.32 10.23 -1.68
CA HIS A 109 -0.54 9.62 -2.99
C HIS A 109 -2.02 9.63 -3.40
N VAL A 110 -2.94 9.38 -2.46
CA VAL A 110 -4.39 9.41 -2.72
C VAL A 110 -4.83 10.77 -3.23
N ARG A 111 -4.28 11.86 -2.66
CA ARG A 111 -4.55 13.23 -3.11
C ARG A 111 -4.03 13.48 -4.54
N HIS A 112 -2.88 12.93 -4.92
CA HIS A 112 -2.39 13.06 -6.29
C HIS A 112 -3.25 12.26 -7.28
N ILE A 113 -3.63 11.03 -6.90
CA ILE A 113 -4.51 10.18 -7.71
C ILE A 113 -5.88 10.85 -7.85
N SER A 114 -6.41 11.50 -6.82
CA SER A 114 -7.71 12.19 -6.89
C SER A 114 -7.71 13.32 -7.90
N VAL A 115 -6.62 14.08 -8.01
CA VAL A 115 -6.48 15.14 -9.01
C VAL A 115 -6.44 14.55 -10.42
N LEU A 116 -5.64 13.51 -10.65
CA LEU A 116 -5.56 12.83 -11.95
C LEU A 116 -6.89 12.15 -12.34
N ALA A 117 -7.58 11.56 -11.38
CA ALA A 117 -8.89 10.95 -11.58
C ALA A 117 -9.93 12.01 -11.97
N GLU A 118 -9.89 13.20 -11.35
CA GLU A 118 -10.75 14.32 -11.73
C GLU A 118 -10.47 14.82 -13.16
N GLU A 119 -9.19 14.92 -13.56
CA GLU A 119 -8.80 15.27 -14.93
C GLU A 119 -9.32 14.25 -15.96
N CYS A 120 -9.31 12.96 -15.62
CA CYS A 120 -9.80 11.90 -16.51
C CYS A 120 -11.33 11.74 -16.48
N ARG A 121 -11.99 12.21 -15.42
CA ARG A 121 -13.42 11.96 -15.16
C ARG A 121 -14.33 12.28 -16.35
N PRO A 122 -14.21 13.43 -17.04
CA PRO A 122 -15.11 13.78 -18.16
C PRO A 122 -15.09 12.78 -19.32
N GLY A 123 -13.95 12.10 -19.55
CA GLY A 123 -13.77 11.11 -20.60
C GLY A 123 -14.10 9.67 -20.18
N SER A 124 -14.41 9.44 -18.90
CA SER A 124 -14.71 8.12 -18.36
C SER A 124 -16.19 7.73 -18.53
N ALA A 125 -16.49 6.43 -18.51
CA ALA A 125 -17.87 5.93 -18.48
C ALA A 125 -18.60 6.25 -17.16
N VAL A 126 -17.85 6.63 -16.13
CA VAL A 126 -18.34 6.96 -14.78
C VAL A 126 -18.32 8.46 -14.49
N LYS A 127 -18.35 9.31 -15.52
CA LYS A 127 -18.23 10.78 -15.41
C LYS A 127 -19.23 11.45 -14.45
N GLU A 128 -20.40 10.84 -14.24
CA GLU A 128 -21.45 11.32 -13.32
C GLU A 128 -21.23 10.86 -11.86
N ARG A 129 -20.18 10.07 -11.59
CA ARG A 129 -19.84 9.58 -10.25
C ARG A 129 -18.82 10.51 -9.59
N SER A 130 -18.82 10.51 -8.26
CA SER A 130 -17.88 11.30 -7.48
C SER A 130 -16.45 10.74 -7.58
N VAL A 131 -15.43 11.59 -7.36
CA VAL A 131 -14.04 11.14 -7.30
C VAL A 131 -13.82 10.03 -6.27
N PRO A 132 -14.37 10.08 -5.04
CA PRO A 132 -14.27 8.97 -4.10
C PRO A 132 -14.78 7.63 -4.65
N PHE A 133 -15.86 7.63 -5.43
CA PHE A 133 -16.35 6.41 -6.10
C PHE A 133 -15.32 5.88 -7.11
N ILE A 134 -14.70 6.76 -7.89
CA ILE A 134 -13.65 6.40 -8.85
C ILE A 134 -12.43 5.82 -8.11
N LEU A 135 -11.96 6.49 -7.05
CA LEU A 135 -10.83 6.01 -6.25
C LEU A 135 -11.10 4.64 -5.61
N ALA A 136 -12.31 4.43 -5.12
CA ALA A 136 -12.75 3.14 -4.57
C ALA A 136 -12.79 2.02 -5.64
N SER A 137 -12.82 2.38 -6.93
CA SER A 137 -12.75 1.42 -8.04
C SER A 137 -11.33 1.19 -8.55
N LEU A 138 -10.41 2.14 -8.35
CA LEU A 138 -9.04 2.07 -8.86
C LEU A 138 -8.05 1.48 -7.84
N ILE A 139 -8.01 2.03 -6.63
CA ILE A 139 -6.96 1.73 -5.65
C ILE A 139 -7.04 0.28 -5.12
N PRO A 140 -8.23 -0.28 -4.79
CA PRO A 140 -8.31 -1.64 -4.27
C PRO A 140 -7.75 -2.70 -5.22
N VAL A 141 -7.85 -2.50 -6.54
CA VAL A 141 -7.26 -3.41 -7.55
C VAL A 141 -5.75 -3.55 -7.38
N MET A 142 -5.09 -2.50 -6.87
CA MET A 142 -3.65 -2.49 -6.61
C MET A 142 -3.29 -3.10 -5.25
N ILE A 143 -4.08 -2.82 -4.20
CA ILE A 143 -3.76 -3.15 -2.81
C ILE A 143 -4.34 -4.50 -2.37
N PHE A 144 -5.59 -4.80 -2.71
CA PHE A 144 -6.31 -5.95 -2.18
C PHE A 144 -5.64 -7.29 -2.51
N PRO A 145 -5.15 -7.54 -3.76
CA PRO A 145 -4.43 -8.78 -4.05
C PRO A 145 -3.20 -8.99 -3.17
N VAL A 146 -2.51 -7.90 -2.79
CA VAL A 146 -1.33 -7.98 -1.91
C VAL A 146 -1.72 -8.37 -0.48
N ILE A 147 -2.82 -7.80 0.04
CA ILE A 147 -3.34 -8.16 1.36
C ILE A 147 -3.76 -9.63 1.37
N VAL A 148 -4.57 -10.07 0.40
CA VAL A 148 -5.05 -11.45 0.31
C VAL A 148 -3.89 -12.43 0.11
N GLY A 149 -2.96 -12.13 -0.80
CA GLY A 149 -1.77 -12.95 -1.04
C GLY A 149 -0.92 -13.11 0.22
N GLY A 150 -0.70 -12.03 0.97
CA GLY A 150 0.01 -12.10 2.25
C GLY A 150 -0.74 -12.90 3.33
N ILE A 151 -2.07 -12.84 3.35
CA ILE A 151 -2.90 -13.69 4.24
C ILE A 151 -2.75 -15.17 3.86
N MET A 152 -2.81 -15.49 2.56
CA MET A 152 -2.67 -16.86 2.08
C MET A 152 -1.30 -17.47 2.42
N GLU A 153 -0.22 -16.73 2.17
CA GLU A 153 1.16 -17.13 2.50
C GLU A 153 1.29 -17.46 4.00
N ARG A 154 0.74 -16.60 4.87
CA ARG A 154 0.76 -16.79 6.34
C ARG A 154 0.02 -18.03 6.82
N ASN A 155 -1.01 -18.44 6.09
CA ASN A 155 -1.83 -19.61 6.43
C ASN A 155 -1.37 -20.88 5.71
N GLY A 156 -0.21 -20.86 5.07
CA GLY A 156 0.37 -22.05 4.43
C GLY A 156 -0.42 -22.55 3.23
N VAL A 157 -1.25 -21.71 2.61
CA VAL A 157 -1.92 -22.04 1.36
C VAL A 157 -0.85 -22.23 0.28
N LYS A 158 -0.97 -23.29 -0.53
CA LYS A 158 0.02 -23.60 -1.59
C LYS A 158 -0.57 -23.55 -3.00
N VAL A 159 -1.87 -23.80 -3.13
CA VAL A 159 -2.60 -23.86 -4.39
C VAL A 159 -3.92 -23.12 -4.24
N LEU A 160 -4.29 -22.33 -5.24
CA LEU A 160 -5.56 -21.62 -5.32
C LEU A 160 -6.11 -21.81 -6.73
N GLY A 161 -7.34 -22.34 -6.84
CA GLY A 161 -7.99 -22.52 -8.15
C GLY A 161 -7.21 -23.42 -9.13
N GLY A 162 -6.38 -24.33 -8.62
CA GLY A 162 -5.53 -25.20 -9.45
C GLY A 162 -4.17 -24.60 -9.85
N VAL A 163 -3.88 -23.35 -9.49
CA VAL A 163 -2.60 -22.67 -9.75
C VAL A 163 -1.80 -22.59 -8.45
N THR A 164 -0.48 -22.77 -8.52
CA THR A 164 0.37 -22.64 -7.32
C THR A 164 0.43 -21.18 -6.87
N LEU A 165 0.60 -20.94 -5.56
CA LEU A 165 0.79 -19.57 -5.07
C LEU A 165 2.08 -18.95 -5.60
N GLU A 166 3.10 -19.75 -5.93
CA GLU A 166 4.33 -19.24 -6.52
C GLU A 166 4.07 -18.69 -7.91
N ASP A 167 3.37 -19.44 -8.76
CA ASP A 167 3.00 -19.01 -10.11
C ASP A 167 2.09 -17.76 -10.05
N LEU A 168 1.05 -17.79 -9.19
CA LEU A 168 0.18 -16.62 -9.00
C LEU A 168 0.96 -15.40 -8.51
N ARG A 169 2.00 -15.58 -7.70
CA ARG A 169 2.85 -14.49 -7.25
C ARG A 169 3.65 -13.90 -8.41
N THR A 170 4.17 -14.74 -9.30
CA THR A 170 4.86 -14.28 -10.51
C THR A 170 3.91 -13.59 -11.49
N GLU A 171 2.67 -14.06 -11.61
CA GLU A 171 1.68 -13.47 -12.50
C GLU A 171 1.13 -12.14 -11.96
N ILE A 172 0.69 -12.08 -10.70
CA ILE A 172 -0.04 -10.94 -10.14
C ILE A 172 0.91 -9.81 -9.70
N PHE A 173 2.12 -10.16 -9.24
CA PHE A 173 3.05 -9.23 -8.61
C PHE A 173 4.36 -9.01 -9.38
N SER A 174 4.49 -9.55 -10.60
CA SER A 174 5.51 -9.06 -11.55
C SER A 174 5.26 -7.60 -11.93
N GLU A 175 6.27 -6.97 -12.53
CA GLU A 175 6.14 -5.62 -13.07
C GLU A 175 5.03 -5.57 -14.14
N GLU A 176 4.98 -6.58 -15.01
CA GLU A 176 3.94 -6.74 -16.02
C GLU A 176 2.56 -6.94 -15.39
N GLY A 177 2.45 -7.80 -14.36
CA GLY A 177 1.20 -8.05 -13.65
C GLY A 177 0.67 -6.82 -12.91
N ILE A 178 1.55 -6.03 -12.30
CA ILE A 178 1.19 -4.75 -11.69
C ILE A 178 0.69 -3.77 -12.76
N ALA A 179 1.40 -3.65 -13.89
CA ALA A 179 1.02 -2.76 -14.98
C ALA A 179 -0.32 -3.15 -15.63
N GLU A 180 -0.58 -4.45 -15.81
CA GLU A 180 -1.82 -4.96 -16.36
C GLU A 180 -2.99 -4.75 -15.39
N ARG A 181 -2.79 -4.95 -14.07
CA ARG A 181 -3.83 -4.63 -13.08
C ARG A 181 -4.18 -3.13 -13.05
N ALA A 182 -3.18 -2.26 -13.19
CA ALA A 182 -3.43 -0.82 -13.33
C ALA A 182 -4.25 -0.52 -14.59
N GLU A 183 -3.95 -1.19 -15.72
CA GLU A 183 -4.72 -1.08 -16.96
C GLU A 183 -6.16 -1.62 -16.83
N ILE A 184 -6.35 -2.76 -16.15
CA ILE A 184 -7.67 -3.33 -15.84
C ILE A 184 -8.50 -2.33 -15.02
N ALA A 185 -7.90 -1.70 -14.01
CA ALA A 185 -8.57 -0.71 -13.18
C ALA A 185 -9.09 0.48 -14.02
N LEU A 186 -8.27 1.00 -14.94
CA LEU A 186 -8.66 2.10 -15.83
C LEU A 186 -9.75 1.69 -16.83
N ARG A 187 -9.60 0.54 -17.49
CA ARG A 187 -10.64 0.01 -18.40
C ARG A 187 -11.96 -0.21 -17.66
N GLY A 188 -11.91 -0.62 -16.40
CA GLY A 188 -13.09 -0.83 -15.55
C GLY A 188 -13.93 0.43 -15.32
N ILE A 189 -13.33 1.63 -15.40
CA ILE A 189 -14.06 2.91 -15.34
C ILE A 189 -14.33 3.51 -16.73
N GLY A 190 -14.02 2.77 -17.80
CA GLY A 190 -14.18 3.18 -19.18
C GLY A 190 -13.14 4.20 -19.67
N LEU A 191 -11.90 4.14 -19.15
CA LEU A 191 -10.76 4.91 -19.63
C LEU A 191 -9.80 4.11 -20.51
#